data_AF-A0A212F9M4-F1
#
_entry.id   AF-A0A212F9M4-F1
#
_cell.length_a   1.000
_cell.length_b   1.000
_cell.length_c   1.000
_cell.angle_alpha   90.00
_cell.angle_beta   90.00
_cell.angle_gamma   90.00
#
_symmetry.space_group_name_H-M   'P 1'
#
loop_
_entity.id
_entity.type
_entity.pdbx_description
1 polymer ?
#
loop_
_entity_poly.entity_id
_entity_poly.type
_entity_poly.pdbx_seq_one_letter_code
_entity_poly.pdbx_strand_id
1 'polypeptide(L)'
;MEELYDKISKSKAEMYLDAEDLFTTEPIENIKRLNPEKIDKVITNNVQMLAFLYNKLNLPQKYALYNHTALRRQLEMKEGTPQDWALRTSRLGNYFTYLNQIGNARHHLCAAYHILKTCHDNCKLMPEEFVLQKADFEMHFLELSHHWVKYGLTLYKLSRKTILTRYFSQPSSGPDLWRPLDVLSEVLENPEKIDEENSKDLGAEKGGKGDFTSENVYNFPSLDLKEMESRVPVDIIRTVEDARKLFTFTHKWLMRAKHYYDFEHHSAQYISCSLQQAELYEHLAFFEKNIDNQYSIQKRRADILETLNSLLKTCDNDMTIQIDIIRELSQVQLELMALNLQKLWREESQTNVFNIDSDADSIINSLDSESNKTLTEKTLHASSKNMFLRRMEAATSINGKLFRLSGQLVPQTPSELSFEFSSMKV
;
A
#
# COMPACT_ATOMS: atom_id res chain seq x y z
N MET A 1 -21.95 -26.75 12.15
CA MET A 1 -22.69 -25.97 11.13
C MET A 1 -22.14 -26.25 9.74
N GLU A 2 -20.84 -26.10 9.47
CA GLU A 2 -20.21 -26.49 8.20
C GLU A 2 -20.54 -27.94 7.78
N GLU A 3 -20.34 -28.91 8.66
CA GLU A 3 -20.72 -30.31 8.39
C GLU A 3 -22.21 -30.51 8.13
N LEU A 4 -23.06 -29.66 8.72
CA LEU A 4 -24.50 -29.71 8.51
C LEU A 4 -24.83 -29.17 7.11
N TYR A 5 -24.17 -28.09 6.69
CA TYR A 5 -24.30 -27.55 5.34
C TYR A 5 -23.81 -28.52 4.28
N ASP A 6 -22.67 -29.16 4.48
CA ASP A 6 -22.15 -30.16 3.54
C ASP A 6 -23.06 -31.39 3.45
N LYS A 7 -23.72 -31.77 4.54
CA LYS A 7 -24.74 -32.83 4.53
C LYS A 7 -26.00 -32.37 3.80
N ILE A 8 -26.47 -31.16 4.05
CA ILE A 8 -27.68 -30.60 3.42
C ILE A 8 -27.46 -30.40 1.91
N SER A 9 -26.31 -29.86 1.49
CA SER A 9 -26.00 -29.65 0.07
C SER A 9 -25.85 -30.94 -0.72
N LYS A 10 -25.45 -32.04 -0.06
CA LYS A 10 -25.34 -33.39 -0.65
C LYS A 10 -26.64 -34.20 -0.58
N SER A 11 -27.62 -33.74 0.18
CA SER A 11 -28.90 -34.44 0.35
C SER A 11 -29.93 -34.02 -0.69
N LYS A 12 -30.96 -34.84 -0.91
CA LYS A 12 -32.03 -34.53 -1.87
C LYS A 12 -32.93 -33.42 -1.32
N ALA A 13 -33.06 -32.33 -2.06
CA ALA A 13 -33.92 -31.18 -1.71
C ALA A 13 -35.39 -31.58 -1.43
N GLU A 14 -35.85 -32.66 -2.07
CA GLU A 14 -37.18 -33.26 -1.91
C GLU A 14 -37.47 -33.79 -0.49
N MET A 15 -36.47 -33.92 0.38
CA MET A 15 -36.66 -34.37 1.77
C MET A 15 -37.05 -33.24 2.73
N TYR A 16 -36.94 -31.97 2.32
CA TYR A 16 -37.14 -30.83 3.22
C TYR A 16 -38.56 -30.25 3.12
N LEU A 17 -39.11 -29.89 4.27
CA LEU A 17 -40.39 -29.22 4.46
C LEU A 17 -40.12 -27.80 4.95
N ASP A 18 -41.02 -26.87 4.63
CA ASP A 18 -40.96 -25.51 5.15
C ASP A 18 -41.44 -25.46 6.61
N ALA A 19 -41.06 -24.41 7.34
CA ALA A 19 -41.57 -24.20 8.70
C ALA A 19 -43.07 -23.90 8.69
N GLU A 20 -43.56 -23.22 7.65
CA GLU A 20 -44.99 -22.91 7.46
C GLU A 20 -45.82 -24.17 7.20
N ASP A 21 -45.23 -25.16 6.52
CA ASP A 21 -45.87 -26.44 6.22
C ASP A 21 -46.23 -27.23 7.48
N LEU A 22 -45.46 -27.06 8.57
CA LEU A 22 -45.73 -27.71 9.87
C LEU A 22 -47.04 -27.24 10.52
N PHE A 23 -47.58 -26.11 10.07
CA PHE A 23 -48.81 -25.51 10.60
C PHE A 23 -49.99 -25.65 9.62
N THR A 24 -49.84 -26.44 8.55
CA THR A 24 -50.92 -26.74 7.61
C THR A 24 -51.75 -27.95 8.04
N THR A 25 -53.03 -27.96 7.67
CA THR A 25 -53.96 -29.09 7.95
C THR A 25 -53.91 -30.17 6.88
N GLU A 26 -53.09 -29.99 5.84
CA GLU A 26 -52.93 -30.96 4.76
C GLU A 26 -52.07 -32.15 5.22
N PRO A 27 -52.37 -33.38 4.78
CA PRO A 27 -51.53 -34.54 5.07
C PRO A 27 -50.14 -34.37 4.46
N ILE A 28 -49.10 -34.83 5.15
CA ILE A 28 -47.66 -34.68 4.81
C ILE A 28 -47.34 -35.12 3.37
N GLU A 29 -48.12 -36.05 2.82
CA GLU A 29 -47.97 -36.57 1.45
C GLU A 29 -48.34 -35.54 0.36
N ASN A 30 -49.20 -34.57 0.68
CA ASN A 30 -49.65 -33.52 -0.24
C ASN A 30 -48.88 -32.20 -0.10
N ILE A 31 -48.03 -32.07 0.92
CA ILE A 31 -47.27 -30.85 1.18
C ILE A 31 -46.19 -30.68 0.12
N LYS A 32 -46.14 -29.46 -0.46
CA LYS A 32 -45.15 -29.09 -1.46
C LYS A 32 -43.75 -29.06 -0.84
N ARG A 33 -42.83 -29.86 -1.38
CA ARG A 33 -41.43 -29.91 -0.91
C ARG A 33 -40.71 -28.58 -1.16
N LEU A 34 -39.77 -28.28 -0.28
CA LEU A 34 -39.02 -27.02 -0.31
C LEU A 34 -38.22 -26.88 -1.62
N ASN A 35 -38.33 -25.72 -2.27
CA ASN A 35 -37.52 -25.40 -3.45
C ASN A 35 -36.02 -25.41 -3.05
N PRO A 36 -35.13 -26.12 -3.77
CA PRO A 36 -33.69 -26.08 -3.52
C PRO A 36 -33.12 -24.66 -3.42
N GLU A 37 -33.64 -23.71 -4.20
CA GLU A 37 -33.22 -22.30 -4.15
C GLU A 37 -33.48 -21.66 -2.78
N LYS A 38 -34.57 -22.04 -2.09
CA LYS A 38 -34.90 -21.53 -0.75
C LYS A 38 -33.93 -22.09 0.29
N ILE A 39 -33.53 -23.36 0.15
CA ILE A 39 -32.48 -23.97 0.99
C ILE A 39 -31.18 -23.21 0.79
N ASP A 40 -30.78 -22.97 -0.46
CA ASP A 40 -29.54 -22.28 -0.77
C ASP A 40 -29.50 -20.85 -0.22
N LYS A 41 -30.61 -20.11 -0.27
CA LYS A 41 -30.75 -18.78 0.34
C LYS A 41 -30.60 -18.82 1.85
N VAL A 42 -31.26 -19.76 2.53
CA VAL A 42 -31.16 -19.92 3.99
C VAL A 42 -29.72 -20.23 4.39
N ILE A 43 -29.03 -21.10 3.64
CA ILE A 43 -27.62 -21.41 3.88
C ILE A 43 -26.77 -20.15 3.71
N THR A 44 -26.92 -19.42 2.60
CA THR A 44 -26.16 -18.19 2.33
C THR A 44 -26.38 -17.13 3.42
N ASN A 45 -27.62 -16.91 3.85
CA ASN A 45 -27.95 -15.98 4.93
C ASN A 45 -27.31 -16.38 6.26
N ASN A 46 -27.32 -17.67 6.60
CA ASN A 46 -26.69 -18.14 7.83
C ASN A 46 -25.15 -18.02 7.77
N VAL A 47 -24.53 -18.26 6.61
CA VAL A 47 -23.09 -18.03 6.40
C VAL A 47 -22.74 -16.55 6.59
N GLN A 48 -23.58 -15.63 6.08
CA GLN A 48 -23.41 -14.19 6.32
C GLN A 48 -23.55 -13.82 7.79
N MET A 49 -24.51 -14.42 8.51
CA MET A 49 -24.67 -14.22 9.95
C MET A 49 -23.45 -14.70 10.73
N LEU A 50 -22.88 -15.85 10.37
CA LEU A 50 -21.64 -16.37 10.96
C LEU A 50 -20.46 -15.43 10.69
N ALA A 51 -20.32 -14.90 9.48
CA ALA A 51 -19.35 -13.87 9.16
C ALA A 51 -19.50 -12.64 10.08
N PHE A 52 -20.72 -12.13 10.26
CA PHE A 52 -20.99 -11.01 11.15
C PHE A 52 -20.59 -11.30 12.60
N LEU A 53 -20.94 -12.49 13.12
CA LEU A 53 -20.56 -12.91 14.46
C LEU A 53 -19.03 -13.02 14.62
N TYR A 54 -18.32 -13.60 13.64
CA TYR A 54 -16.87 -13.70 13.68
C TYR A 54 -16.16 -12.35 13.61
N ASN A 55 -16.76 -11.35 12.94
CA ASN A 55 -16.28 -9.97 13.01
C ASN A 55 -16.35 -9.45 14.44
N LYS A 56 -17.50 -9.60 15.11
CA LYS A 56 -17.71 -9.15 16.50
C LYS A 56 -16.83 -9.88 17.50
N LEU A 57 -16.50 -11.13 17.24
CA LEU A 57 -15.57 -11.94 18.04
C LEU A 57 -14.09 -11.66 17.72
N ASN A 58 -13.77 -10.72 16.83
CA ASN A 58 -12.42 -10.39 16.40
C ASN A 58 -11.62 -11.61 15.87
N LEU A 59 -12.26 -12.47 15.10
CA LEU A 59 -11.63 -13.64 14.46
C LEU A 59 -11.44 -13.39 12.95
N PRO A 60 -10.34 -12.74 12.51
CA PRO A 60 -10.19 -12.21 11.15
C PRO A 60 -10.18 -13.29 10.07
N GLN A 61 -9.57 -14.45 10.33
CA GLN A 61 -9.50 -15.55 9.35
C GLN A 61 -10.89 -16.14 9.07
N LYS A 62 -11.68 -16.37 10.13
CA LYS A 62 -13.04 -16.88 10.00
C LYS A 62 -13.95 -15.85 9.37
N TYR A 63 -13.83 -14.58 9.77
CA TYR A 63 -14.55 -13.49 9.11
C TYR A 63 -14.30 -13.48 7.59
N ALA A 64 -13.03 -13.52 7.16
CA ALA A 64 -12.68 -13.50 5.75
C ALA A 64 -13.21 -14.73 4.99
N LEU A 65 -13.05 -15.94 5.57
CA LEU A 65 -13.53 -17.19 5.00
C LEU A 65 -15.04 -17.20 4.75
N TYR A 66 -15.83 -16.82 5.77
CA TYR A 66 -17.28 -16.86 5.67
C TYR A 66 -17.84 -15.74 4.79
N ASN A 67 -17.23 -14.54 4.79
CA ASN A 67 -17.62 -13.49 3.85
C ASN A 67 -17.33 -13.90 2.40
N HIS A 68 -16.14 -14.44 2.13
CA HIS A 68 -15.80 -14.93 0.79
C HIS A 68 -16.78 -16.03 0.35
N THR A 69 -17.06 -17.01 1.24
CA THR A 69 -17.98 -18.11 0.95
C THR A 69 -19.40 -17.61 0.63
N ALA A 70 -19.90 -16.63 1.40
CA ALA A 70 -21.19 -16.01 1.13
C ALA A 70 -21.21 -15.32 -0.24
N LEU A 71 -20.19 -14.50 -0.55
CA LEU A 71 -20.08 -13.79 -1.82
C LEU A 71 -19.97 -14.76 -3.01
N ARG A 72 -19.21 -15.86 -2.87
CA ARG A 72 -19.10 -16.89 -3.90
C ARG A 72 -20.45 -17.53 -4.19
N ARG A 73 -21.19 -17.93 -3.14
CA ARG A 73 -22.55 -18.49 -3.28
C ARG A 73 -23.50 -17.51 -3.94
N GLN A 74 -23.50 -16.24 -3.52
CA GLN A 74 -24.35 -15.21 -4.13
C GLN A 74 -24.05 -15.03 -5.62
N LEU A 75 -22.78 -15.11 -6.02
CA LEU A 75 -22.37 -15.01 -7.42
C LEU A 75 -22.86 -16.22 -8.24
N GLU A 76 -22.72 -17.43 -7.71
CA GLU A 76 -23.18 -18.68 -8.36
C GLU A 76 -24.70 -18.73 -8.50
N MET A 77 -25.42 -18.29 -7.47
CA MET A 77 -26.89 -18.22 -7.44
C MET A 77 -27.45 -17.02 -8.21
N LYS A 78 -26.60 -16.09 -8.68
CA LYS A 78 -26.99 -14.80 -9.28
C LYS A 78 -27.98 -14.02 -8.39
N GLU A 79 -27.72 -14.02 -7.08
CA GLU A 79 -28.56 -13.36 -6.09
C GLU A 79 -28.06 -11.95 -5.77
N GLY A 80 -29.00 -11.00 -5.68
CA GLY A 80 -28.72 -9.60 -5.36
C GLY A 80 -28.36 -8.75 -6.58
N THR A 81 -28.06 -7.47 -6.36
CA THR A 81 -27.62 -6.58 -7.43
C THR A 81 -26.12 -6.77 -7.66
N PRO A 82 -25.66 -6.84 -8.93
CA PRO A 82 -24.23 -6.94 -9.23
C PRO A 82 -23.39 -5.80 -8.63
N GLN A 83 -23.98 -4.61 -8.48
CA GLN A 83 -23.35 -3.45 -7.85
C GLN A 83 -23.08 -3.67 -6.36
N ASP A 84 -24.09 -4.12 -5.59
CA ASP A 84 -23.91 -4.41 -4.15
C ASP A 84 -22.90 -5.55 -3.94
N TRP A 85 -22.96 -6.58 -4.80
CA TRP A 85 -21.98 -7.66 -4.78
C TRP A 85 -20.55 -7.14 -5.01
N ALA A 86 -20.35 -6.30 -6.03
CA ALA A 86 -19.05 -5.71 -6.32
C ALA A 86 -18.53 -4.85 -5.16
N LEU A 87 -19.42 -4.08 -4.52
CA LEU A 87 -19.06 -3.22 -3.39
C LEU A 87 -18.63 -4.04 -2.17
N ARG A 88 -19.41 -5.05 -1.79
CA ARG A 88 -19.07 -5.97 -0.69
C ARG A 88 -17.78 -6.73 -0.96
N THR A 89 -17.57 -7.15 -2.22
CA THR A 89 -16.34 -7.81 -2.65
C THR A 89 -15.14 -6.87 -2.59
N SER A 90 -15.30 -5.60 -2.97
CA SER A 90 -14.25 -4.58 -2.85
C SER A 90 -13.89 -4.32 -1.38
N ARG A 91 -14.88 -4.27 -0.48
CA ARG A 91 -14.66 -4.09 0.97
C ARG A 91 -13.91 -5.27 1.58
N LEU A 92 -14.25 -6.50 1.16
CA LEU A 92 -13.49 -7.69 1.56
C LEU A 92 -12.06 -7.66 1.01
N GLY A 93 -11.85 -7.19 -0.23
CA GLY A 93 -10.52 -6.96 -0.80
C GLY A 93 -9.69 -5.96 0.03
N ASN A 94 -10.30 -4.85 0.44
CA ASN A 94 -9.65 -3.90 1.34
C ASN A 94 -9.34 -4.47 2.73
N TYR A 95 -10.20 -5.36 3.23
CA TYR A 95 -9.93 -6.07 4.47
C TYR A 95 -8.74 -7.02 4.32
N PHE A 96 -8.60 -7.71 3.19
CA PHE A 96 -7.39 -8.50 2.90
C PHE A 96 -6.13 -7.62 2.81
N THR A 97 -6.23 -6.41 2.25
CA THR A 97 -5.13 -5.43 2.28
C THR A 97 -4.72 -5.10 3.72
N TYR A 98 -5.70 -4.87 4.62
CA TYR A 98 -5.44 -4.65 6.05
C TYR A 98 -4.75 -5.85 6.73
N LEU A 99 -5.10 -7.08 6.32
CA LEU A 99 -4.44 -8.30 6.79
C LEU A 99 -3.08 -8.58 6.12
N ASN A 100 -2.57 -7.67 5.27
CA ASN A 100 -1.36 -7.85 4.46
C ASN A 100 -1.41 -9.07 3.52
N GLN A 101 -2.61 -9.56 3.17
CA GLN A 101 -2.82 -10.66 2.23
C GLN A 101 -2.99 -10.10 0.81
N ILE A 102 -1.90 -9.59 0.25
CA ILE A 102 -1.89 -8.82 -1.01
C ILE A 102 -2.40 -9.63 -2.22
N GLY A 103 -2.12 -10.94 -2.28
CA GLY A 103 -2.66 -11.82 -3.32
C GLY A 103 -4.19 -11.92 -3.31
N ASN A 104 -4.75 -12.22 -2.13
CA ASN A 104 -6.20 -12.31 -1.94
C ASN A 104 -6.88 -10.95 -2.16
N ALA A 105 -6.26 -9.86 -1.69
CA ALA A 105 -6.74 -8.50 -1.91
C ALA A 105 -6.82 -8.16 -3.40
N ARG A 106 -5.77 -8.47 -4.16
CA ARG A 106 -5.74 -8.28 -5.62
C ARG A 106 -6.87 -9.01 -6.31
N HIS A 107 -7.08 -10.28 -5.97
CA HIS A 107 -8.13 -11.11 -6.57
C HIS A 107 -9.52 -10.50 -6.36
N HIS A 108 -9.85 -10.13 -5.12
CA HIS A 108 -11.15 -9.56 -4.78
C HIS A 108 -11.37 -8.18 -5.39
N LEU A 109 -10.36 -7.32 -5.40
CA LEU A 109 -10.47 -6.00 -6.02
C LEU A 109 -10.58 -6.11 -7.55
N CYS A 110 -9.90 -7.07 -8.18
CA CYS A 110 -10.08 -7.35 -9.62
C CYS A 110 -11.47 -7.91 -9.92
N ALA A 111 -11.99 -8.81 -9.09
CA ALA A 111 -13.35 -9.36 -9.23
C ALA A 111 -14.42 -8.26 -9.12
N ALA A 112 -14.31 -7.40 -8.10
CA ALA A 112 -15.19 -6.26 -7.91
C ALA A 112 -15.13 -5.30 -9.12
N TYR A 113 -13.91 -4.96 -9.58
CA TYR A 113 -13.73 -4.12 -10.76
C TYR A 113 -14.35 -4.74 -12.02
N HIS A 114 -14.17 -6.04 -12.23
CA HIS A 114 -14.71 -6.74 -13.40
C HIS A 114 -16.23 -6.65 -13.49
N ILE A 115 -16.92 -6.99 -12.40
CA ILE A 115 -18.37 -6.92 -12.34
C ILE A 115 -18.85 -5.48 -12.50
N LEU A 116 -18.25 -4.54 -11.77
CA LEU A 116 -18.65 -3.14 -11.83
C LEU A 116 -18.44 -2.54 -13.23
N LYS A 117 -17.32 -2.85 -13.87
CA LYS A 117 -17.02 -2.43 -15.25
C LYS A 117 -17.99 -3.02 -16.24
N THR A 118 -18.30 -4.32 -16.13
CA THR A 118 -19.26 -5.00 -17.01
C THR A 118 -20.65 -4.38 -16.88
N CYS A 119 -21.10 -4.12 -15.65
CA CYS A 119 -22.37 -3.43 -15.42
C CYS A 119 -22.38 -2.00 -15.98
N HIS A 120 -21.32 -1.24 -15.75
CA HIS A 120 -21.20 0.12 -16.25
C HIS A 120 -21.17 0.19 -17.79
N ASP A 121 -20.43 -0.71 -18.43
CA ASP A 121 -20.34 -0.76 -19.90
C ASP A 121 -21.67 -1.20 -20.52
N ASN A 122 -22.42 -2.10 -19.87
CA ASN A 122 -23.79 -2.44 -20.28
C ASN A 122 -24.76 -1.27 -20.10
N CYS A 123 -24.61 -0.45 -19.06
CA CYS A 123 -25.45 0.72 -18.83
C CYS A 123 -25.22 1.82 -19.89
N LYS A 124 -24.04 1.94 -20.50
CA LYS A 124 -23.80 2.89 -21.61
C LYS A 124 -24.63 2.61 -22.86
N LEU A 125 -25.16 1.40 -22.99
CA LEU A 125 -26.01 0.99 -24.11
C LEU A 125 -27.49 1.34 -23.87
N MET A 126 -27.84 1.88 -22.70
CA MET A 126 -29.21 2.25 -22.32
C MET A 126 -29.51 3.74 -22.64
N PRO A 127 -30.77 4.12 -22.92
CA PRO A 127 -31.16 5.51 -23.22
C PRO A 127 -30.81 6.52 -22.12
N GLU A 128 -30.67 7.80 -22.46
CA GLU A 128 -30.23 8.90 -21.57
C GLU A 128 -31.12 9.13 -20.32
N GLU A 129 -32.31 8.53 -20.24
CA GLU A 129 -33.23 8.66 -19.10
C GLU A 129 -32.70 8.04 -17.78
N PHE A 130 -31.57 7.33 -17.81
CA PHE A 130 -30.92 6.69 -16.64
C PHE A 130 -29.79 7.50 -16.00
N VAL A 131 -29.79 8.85 -16.09
CA VAL A 131 -28.74 9.73 -15.52
C VAL A 131 -28.41 9.42 -14.05
N LEU A 132 -29.41 9.08 -13.22
CA LEU A 132 -29.23 8.68 -11.82
C LEU A 132 -28.34 7.44 -11.67
N GLN A 133 -28.49 6.45 -12.54
CA GLN A 133 -27.73 5.19 -12.47
C GLN A 133 -26.24 5.41 -12.80
N LYS A 134 -25.93 6.42 -13.62
CA LYS A 134 -24.55 6.78 -13.97
C LYS A 134 -23.79 7.39 -12.78
N ALA A 135 -24.44 8.24 -11.98
CA ALA A 135 -23.84 8.83 -10.78
C ALA A 135 -23.48 7.76 -9.73
N ASP A 136 -24.35 6.75 -9.57
CA ASP A 136 -24.11 5.62 -8.67
C ASP A 136 -22.85 4.82 -9.05
N PHE A 137 -22.61 4.58 -10.34
CA PHE A 137 -21.39 3.90 -10.78
C PHE A 137 -20.13 4.69 -10.48
N GLU A 138 -20.15 6.01 -10.66
CA GLU A 138 -19.00 6.84 -10.30
C GLU A 138 -18.68 6.77 -8.81
N MET A 139 -19.70 6.69 -7.94
CA MET A 139 -19.49 6.50 -6.49
C MET A 139 -18.84 5.16 -6.18
N HIS A 140 -19.31 4.08 -6.83
CA HIS A 140 -18.72 2.76 -6.65
C HIS A 140 -17.26 2.69 -7.17
N PHE A 141 -16.97 3.33 -8.31
CA PHE A 141 -15.59 3.42 -8.82
C PHE A 141 -14.70 4.30 -7.94
N LEU A 142 -15.25 5.33 -7.30
CA LEU A 142 -14.55 6.15 -6.33
C LEU A 142 -14.17 5.34 -5.08
N GLU A 143 -15.11 4.58 -4.50
CA GLU A 143 -14.81 3.68 -3.37
C GLU A 143 -13.74 2.64 -3.75
N LEU A 144 -13.86 2.04 -4.94
CA LEU A 144 -12.83 1.11 -5.46
C LEU A 144 -11.47 1.80 -5.66
N SER A 145 -11.44 3.07 -6.08
CA SER A 145 -10.21 3.84 -6.24
C SER A 145 -9.47 3.98 -4.91
N HIS A 146 -10.19 4.30 -3.83
CA HIS A 146 -9.62 4.36 -2.48
C HIS A 146 -9.02 3.02 -2.03
N HIS A 147 -9.70 1.92 -2.33
CA HIS A 147 -9.20 0.59 -2.01
C HIS A 147 -7.92 0.24 -2.78
N TRP A 148 -7.82 0.62 -4.06
CA TRP A 148 -6.59 0.46 -4.85
C TRP A 148 -5.45 1.36 -4.37
N VAL A 149 -5.74 2.57 -3.90
CA VAL A 149 -4.74 3.45 -3.29
C VAL A 149 -4.17 2.81 -2.02
N LYS A 150 -5.05 2.35 -1.12
CA LYS A 150 -4.66 1.63 0.10
C LYS A 150 -3.83 0.39 -0.22
N TYR A 151 -4.26 -0.41 -1.21
CA TYR A 151 -3.52 -1.57 -1.69
C TYR A 151 -2.07 -1.23 -2.07
N GLY A 152 -1.89 -0.21 -2.92
CA GLY A 152 -0.56 0.18 -3.39
C GLY A 152 0.33 0.73 -2.28
N LEU A 153 -0.20 1.60 -1.43
CA LEU A 153 0.52 2.14 -0.28
C LEU A 153 0.93 1.03 0.70
N THR A 154 0.05 0.07 0.99
CA THR A 154 0.39 -1.09 1.82
C THR A 154 1.50 -1.94 1.20
N LEU A 155 1.46 -2.19 -0.11
CA LEU A 155 2.51 -2.96 -0.77
C LEU A 155 3.88 -2.26 -0.71
N TYR A 156 3.92 -0.92 -0.85
CA TYR A 156 5.14 -0.15 -0.59
C TYR A 156 5.62 -0.28 0.86
N LYS A 157 4.72 -0.13 1.84
CA LYS A 157 5.04 -0.23 3.27
C LYS A 157 5.60 -1.59 3.63
N LEU A 158 4.97 -2.67 3.14
CA LEU A 158 5.45 -4.03 3.32
C LEU A 158 6.84 -4.21 2.71
N SER A 159 7.03 -3.75 1.47
CA SER A 159 8.32 -3.86 0.78
C SER A 159 9.43 -3.10 1.52
N ARG A 160 9.15 -1.87 1.95
CA ARG A 160 10.09 -1.05 2.73
C ARG A 160 10.40 -1.72 4.07
N LYS A 161 9.40 -2.25 4.77
CA LYS A 161 9.57 -2.95 6.04
C LYS A 161 10.48 -4.17 5.88
N THR A 162 10.22 -5.04 4.91
CA THR A 162 11.03 -6.23 4.63
C THR A 162 12.51 -5.87 4.39
N ILE A 163 12.74 -4.83 3.60
CA ILE A 163 14.08 -4.31 3.30
C ILE A 163 14.77 -3.80 4.57
N LEU A 164 14.11 -2.94 5.34
CA LEU A 164 14.69 -2.34 6.55
C LEU A 164 14.99 -3.40 7.61
N THR A 165 14.06 -4.34 7.85
CA THR A 165 14.28 -5.46 8.77
C THR A 165 15.51 -6.25 8.36
N ARG A 166 15.67 -6.59 7.07
CA ARG A 166 16.85 -7.31 6.58
C ARG A 166 18.16 -6.55 6.83
N TYR A 167 18.15 -5.24 6.61
CA TYR A 167 19.33 -4.39 6.83
C TYR A 167 19.73 -4.34 8.31
N PHE A 168 18.76 -4.23 9.22
CA PHE A 168 19.03 -4.15 10.66
C PHE A 168 19.29 -5.50 11.35
N SER A 169 18.84 -6.61 10.77
CA SER A 169 19.08 -7.95 11.32
C SER A 169 20.48 -8.50 11.02
N GLN A 170 21.23 -7.91 10.09
CA GLN A 170 22.60 -8.34 9.83
C GLN A 170 23.55 -7.89 10.96
N PRO A 171 24.35 -8.79 11.57
CA PRO A 171 25.35 -8.40 12.56
C PRO A 171 26.43 -7.57 11.87
N SER A 172 26.42 -6.27 12.14
CA SER A 172 27.40 -5.25 11.73
C SER A 172 28.82 -5.82 11.54
N SER A 173 29.21 -6.17 10.31
CA SER A 173 30.61 -6.32 9.95
C SER A 173 31.15 -4.97 9.47
N GLY A 174 31.70 -4.19 10.41
CA GLY A 174 32.57 -3.05 10.11
C GLY A 174 31.90 -1.66 10.09
N PRO A 175 32.71 -0.59 10.25
CA PRO A 175 32.25 0.80 10.42
C PRO A 175 31.86 1.47 9.09
N ASP A 176 31.29 0.75 8.14
CA ASP A 176 30.84 1.30 6.85
C ASP A 176 29.39 1.78 6.93
N LEU A 177 29.12 2.68 7.88
CA LEU A 177 27.84 3.41 8.02
C LEU A 177 27.57 4.38 6.85
N TRP A 178 28.45 4.43 5.85
CA TRP A 178 28.55 5.50 4.85
C TRP A 178 28.42 5.02 3.39
N ARG A 179 28.14 3.73 3.13
CA ARG A 179 27.79 3.33 1.76
C ARG A 179 26.49 4.05 1.39
N PRO A 180 26.43 4.81 0.27
CA PRO A 180 25.16 5.26 -0.28
C PRO A 180 24.23 4.04 -0.33
N LEU A 181 23.02 4.18 0.20
CA LEU A 181 22.02 3.13 0.30
C LEU A 181 21.72 2.53 -1.10
N ASP A 182 22.58 1.65 -1.61
CA ASP A 182 22.30 0.81 -2.77
C ASP A 182 21.61 -0.47 -2.27
N VAL A 183 20.52 -0.24 -1.55
CA VAL A 183 19.70 -1.21 -0.81
C VAL A 183 19.23 -2.35 -1.71
N LEU A 184 19.13 -2.10 -3.01
CA LEU A 184 18.74 -3.08 -4.01
C LEU A 184 19.88 -3.98 -4.49
N SER A 185 21.13 -3.52 -4.45
CA SER A 185 22.27 -4.33 -4.91
C SER A 185 22.51 -5.54 -4.00
N GLU A 186 22.34 -5.38 -2.68
CA GLU A 186 22.47 -6.50 -1.72
C GLU A 186 21.28 -7.48 -1.76
N VAL A 187 20.11 -7.06 -2.26
CA VAL A 187 18.93 -7.94 -2.42
C VAL A 187 19.17 -9.00 -3.51
N LEU A 188 20.00 -8.68 -4.52
CA LEU A 188 20.30 -9.58 -5.64
C LEU A 188 21.25 -10.72 -5.26
N GLU A 189 22.02 -10.60 -4.17
CA GLU A 189 23.10 -11.55 -3.85
C GLU A 189 22.65 -12.80 -3.05
N ASN A 190 21.45 -12.83 -2.47
CA ASN A 190 20.97 -14.03 -1.76
C ASN A 190 19.42 -14.14 -1.70
N PRO A 191 18.78 -14.78 -2.68
CA PRO A 191 17.34 -15.00 -2.70
C PRO A 191 16.84 -16.14 -1.78
N GLU A 192 17.72 -17.04 -1.33
CA GLU A 192 17.30 -18.32 -0.70
C GLU A 192 17.00 -18.24 0.81
N LYS A 193 17.34 -17.15 1.50
CA LYS A 193 17.06 -16.96 2.94
C LYS A 193 15.74 -16.24 3.25
N ILE A 194 14.95 -15.94 2.22
CA ILE A 194 13.75 -15.10 2.32
C ILE A 194 12.60 -15.80 3.09
N ASP A 195 12.57 -17.14 3.10
CA ASP A 195 11.39 -17.89 3.53
C ASP A 195 11.40 -18.35 5.00
N GLU A 196 12.56 -18.49 5.66
CA GLU A 196 12.62 -19.11 6.99
C GLU A 196 12.54 -18.12 8.18
N GLU A 197 13.07 -16.90 8.05
CA GLU A 197 13.13 -15.93 9.17
C GLU A 197 11.86 -15.10 9.39
N ASN A 198 10.93 -15.07 8.42
CA ASN A 198 9.66 -14.33 8.50
C ASN A 198 8.71 -14.84 9.61
N SER A 199 9.00 -15.99 10.21
CA SER A 199 8.09 -16.69 11.13
C SER A 199 8.18 -16.27 12.59
N LYS A 200 9.23 -15.56 13.03
CA LYS A 200 9.52 -15.43 14.48
C LYS A 200 9.47 -14.04 15.10
N ASP A 201 9.39 -12.94 14.34
CA ASP A 201 9.58 -11.59 14.92
C ASP A 201 8.50 -10.56 14.54
N LEU A 202 7.22 -10.99 14.54
CA LEU A 202 6.07 -10.08 14.46
C LEU A 202 5.44 -9.91 15.85
N GLY A 203 5.97 -8.94 16.62
CA GLY A 203 5.36 -8.48 17.86
C GLY A 203 4.02 -7.78 17.61
N ALA A 204 3.00 -8.22 18.36
CA ALA A 204 1.80 -7.50 18.80
C ALA A 204 1.20 -6.39 17.90
N GLU A 205 1.03 -6.65 16.61
CA GLU A 205 -0.03 -6.05 15.82
C GLU A 205 -0.89 -7.17 15.27
N LYS A 206 -2.15 -6.91 14.92
CA LYS A 206 -3.19 -7.90 14.53
C LYS A 206 -2.86 -8.67 13.24
N GLY A 207 -1.71 -9.34 13.21
CA GLY A 207 -1.21 -10.18 12.16
C GLY A 207 -1.83 -11.56 12.31
N GLY A 208 -2.78 -11.87 11.44
CA GLY A 208 -2.95 -13.25 11.03
C GLY A 208 -1.59 -13.73 10.54
N LYS A 209 -1.07 -14.81 11.13
CA LYS A 209 0.09 -15.54 10.62
C LYS A 209 -0.02 -15.59 9.10
N GLY A 210 0.91 -14.91 8.43
CA GLY A 210 1.16 -15.05 7.01
C GLY A 210 1.70 -16.45 6.81
N ASP A 211 0.77 -17.40 6.74
CA ASP A 211 1.03 -18.77 6.39
C ASP A 211 0.30 -19.01 5.07
N PHE A 212 1.00 -19.71 4.18
CA PHE A 212 0.66 -20.14 2.83
C PHE A 212 -0.66 -20.95 2.81
N THR A 213 -1.77 -20.31 3.18
CA THR A 213 -3.08 -20.94 3.26
C THR A 213 -3.67 -20.97 1.87
N SER A 214 -3.24 -21.99 1.10
CA SER A 214 -3.84 -22.48 -0.14
C SER A 214 -4.44 -21.37 -1.01
N GLU A 215 -3.67 -20.87 -1.99
CA GLU A 215 -4.09 -19.88 -3.02
C GLU A 215 -5.42 -20.19 -3.73
N ASN A 216 -6.02 -21.36 -3.49
CA ASN A 216 -7.30 -21.80 -4.03
C ASN A 216 -8.53 -21.61 -3.12
N VAL A 217 -8.40 -21.23 -1.85
CA VAL A 217 -9.58 -21.12 -0.95
C VAL A 217 -10.43 -19.90 -1.29
N TYR A 218 -9.78 -18.82 -1.72
CA TYR A 218 -10.36 -17.48 -1.85
C TYR A 218 -10.60 -17.07 -3.31
N ASN A 219 -10.88 -18.04 -4.18
CA ASN A 219 -11.10 -17.82 -5.61
C ASN A 219 -12.59 -17.82 -5.97
N PHE A 220 -12.96 -16.98 -6.95
CA PHE A 220 -14.26 -17.01 -7.62
C PHE A 220 -14.16 -17.81 -8.92
N PRO A 221 -14.53 -19.12 -8.96
CA PRO A 221 -14.27 -19.98 -10.11
C PRO A 221 -15.03 -19.60 -11.37
N SER A 222 -16.15 -18.87 -11.22
CA SER A 222 -17.00 -18.42 -12.31
C SER A 222 -16.48 -17.18 -13.05
N LEU A 223 -15.40 -16.55 -12.57
CA LEU A 223 -14.83 -15.33 -13.16
C LEU A 223 -13.44 -15.61 -13.76
N ASP A 224 -13.21 -15.18 -15.00
CA ASP A 224 -11.87 -15.16 -15.59
C ASP A 224 -11.20 -13.81 -15.34
N LEU A 225 -10.26 -13.79 -14.38
CA LEU A 225 -9.61 -12.56 -13.92
C LEU A 225 -8.12 -12.49 -14.29
N LYS A 226 -7.57 -13.51 -14.96
CA LYS A 226 -6.10 -13.66 -15.16
C LYS A 226 -5.46 -12.48 -15.86
N GLU A 227 -6.09 -11.98 -16.93
CA GLU A 227 -5.58 -10.84 -17.69
C GLU A 227 -5.54 -9.56 -16.85
N MET A 228 -6.56 -9.33 -16.03
CA MET A 228 -6.61 -8.13 -15.17
C MET A 228 -5.60 -8.23 -14.03
N GLU A 229 -5.51 -9.39 -13.38
CA GLU A 229 -4.58 -9.62 -12.28
C GLU A 229 -3.11 -9.48 -12.72
N SER A 230 -2.77 -9.91 -13.94
CA SER A 230 -1.41 -9.74 -14.48
C SER A 230 -0.97 -8.28 -14.62
N ARG A 231 -1.93 -7.34 -14.68
CA ARG A 231 -1.66 -5.90 -14.79
C ARG A 231 -1.50 -5.23 -13.42
N VAL A 232 -1.81 -5.94 -12.34
CA VAL A 232 -1.77 -5.42 -10.97
C VAL A 232 -0.53 -5.99 -10.25
N PRO A 233 0.43 -5.15 -9.85
CA PRO A 233 1.60 -5.59 -9.11
C PRO A 233 1.20 -6.23 -7.77
N VAL A 234 1.80 -7.36 -7.42
CA VAL A 234 1.49 -8.14 -6.20
C VAL A 234 2.73 -8.43 -5.35
N ASP A 235 3.88 -8.59 -6.01
CA ASP A 235 5.11 -9.03 -5.35
C ASP A 235 5.79 -7.87 -4.62
N ILE A 236 6.58 -8.23 -3.61
CA ILE A 236 7.44 -7.29 -2.89
C ILE A 236 8.41 -6.62 -3.86
N ILE A 237 8.53 -5.30 -3.74
CA ILE A 237 9.35 -4.47 -4.62
C ILE A 237 10.83 -4.78 -4.40
N ARG A 238 11.51 -5.21 -5.48
CA ARG A 238 12.94 -5.49 -5.50
C ARG A 238 13.72 -4.63 -6.49
N THR A 239 13.03 -3.96 -7.42
CA THR A 239 13.65 -3.13 -8.47
C THR A 239 13.05 -1.74 -8.52
N VAL A 240 13.80 -0.79 -9.09
CA VAL A 240 13.31 0.58 -9.31
C VAL A 240 12.14 0.56 -10.31
N GLU A 241 12.20 -0.34 -11.29
CA GLU A 241 11.18 -0.55 -12.30
C GLU A 241 9.87 -1.03 -11.66
N ASP A 242 9.94 -1.96 -10.70
CA ASP A 242 8.75 -2.43 -9.99
C ASP A 242 8.14 -1.33 -9.11
N ALA A 243 8.98 -0.53 -8.46
CA ALA A 243 8.52 0.67 -7.76
C ALA A 243 7.82 1.65 -8.70
N ARG A 244 8.34 1.89 -9.91
CA ARG A 244 7.70 2.78 -10.90
C ARG A 244 6.40 2.20 -11.47
N LYS A 245 6.32 0.89 -11.69
CA LYS A 245 5.09 0.21 -12.11
C LYS A 245 4.00 0.36 -11.06
N LEU A 246 4.31 0.09 -9.79
CA LEU A 246 3.36 0.27 -8.70
C LEU A 246 2.96 1.73 -8.55
N PHE A 247 3.89 2.67 -8.67
CA PHE A 247 3.60 4.10 -8.61
C PHE A 247 2.59 4.49 -9.68
N THR A 248 2.83 4.06 -10.92
CA THR A 248 1.94 4.37 -12.05
C THR A 248 0.54 3.81 -11.83
N PHE A 249 0.45 2.58 -11.33
CA PHE A 249 -0.81 1.94 -11.00
C PHE A 249 -1.57 2.69 -9.89
N THR A 250 -0.92 2.93 -8.75
CA THR A 250 -1.52 3.59 -7.59
C THR A 250 -1.87 5.05 -7.88
N HIS A 251 -0.97 5.78 -8.54
CA HIS A 251 -1.18 7.17 -8.92
C HIS A 251 -2.39 7.33 -9.86
N LYS A 252 -2.59 6.41 -10.81
CA LYS A 252 -3.77 6.44 -11.69
C LYS A 252 -5.08 6.42 -10.88
N TRP A 253 -5.19 5.52 -9.91
CA TRP A 253 -6.38 5.41 -9.07
C TRP A 253 -6.52 6.59 -8.10
N LEU A 254 -5.40 7.07 -7.56
CA LEU A 254 -5.37 8.25 -6.70
C LEU A 254 -5.85 9.50 -7.45
N MET A 255 -5.38 9.72 -8.68
CA MET A 255 -5.81 10.86 -9.50
C MET A 255 -7.29 10.75 -9.88
N ARG A 256 -7.81 9.53 -10.09
CA ARG A 256 -9.26 9.33 -10.27
C ARG A 256 -10.04 9.77 -9.03
N ALA A 257 -9.61 9.37 -7.84
CA ALA A 257 -10.26 9.77 -6.60
C ALA A 257 -10.14 11.29 -6.35
N LYS A 258 -8.95 11.85 -6.52
CA LYS A 258 -8.68 13.28 -6.33
C LYS A 258 -9.47 14.16 -7.30
N HIS A 259 -9.71 13.72 -8.53
CA HIS A 259 -10.51 14.47 -9.51
C HIS A 259 -11.99 14.59 -9.11
N TYR A 260 -12.48 13.63 -8.31
CA TYR A 260 -13.85 13.67 -7.82
C TYR A 260 -14.04 14.69 -6.67
N TYR A 261 -13.01 14.87 -5.85
CA TYR A 261 -13.08 15.78 -4.70
C TYR A 261 -12.61 17.17 -5.07
N ASP A 262 -13.39 18.15 -4.64
CA ASP A 262 -12.98 19.55 -4.59
C ASP A 262 -12.66 19.96 -3.16
N PHE A 263 -11.84 21.00 -3.02
CA PHE A 263 -11.49 21.49 -1.69
C PHE A 263 -12.65 22.21 -1.01
N GLU A 264 -13.56 22.82 -1.78
CA GLU A 264 -14.69 23.59 -1.26
C GLU A 264 -15.78 22.72 -0.64
N HIS A 265 -16.21 21.65 -1.32
CA HIS A 265 -17.31 20.80 -0.87
C HIS A 265 -16.82 19.52 -0.17
N HIS A 266 -15.59 19.06 -0.45
CA HIS A 266 -15.02 17.82 0.08
C HIS A 266 -13.60 18.01 0.65
N SER A 267 -13.41 19.06 1.46
CA SER A 267 -12.11 19.46 2.02
C SER A 267 -11.34 18.30 2.66
N ALA A 268 -11.97 17.54 3.56
CA ALA A 268 -11.34 16.42 4.26
C ALA A 268 -10.84 15.31 3.31
N GLN A 269 -11.65 14.93 2.31
CA GLN A 269 -11.30 13.91 1.33
C GLN A 269 -10.21 14.41 0.38
N TYR A 270 -10.26 15.69 -0.02
CA TYR A 270 -9.22 16.31 -0.83
C TYR A 270 -7.88 16.38 -0.11
N ILE A 271 -7.88 16.77 1.18
CA ILE A 271 -6.71 16.76 2.05
C ILE A 271 -6.15 15.34 2.14
N SER A 272 -6.98 14.34 2.43
CA SER A 272 -6.57 12.94 2.53
C SER A 272 -5.92 12.43 1.24
N CYS A 273 -6.52 12.70 0.08
CA CYS A 273 -5.94 12.31 -1.22
C CYS A 273 -4.60 13.02 -1.49
N SER A 274 -4.47 14.29 -1.07
CA SER A 274 -3.23 15.05 -1.26
C SER A 274 -2.10 14.53 -0.36
N LEU A 275 -2.40 14.15 0.88
CA LEU A 275 -1.46 13.51 1.79
C LEU A 275 -1.05 12.12 1.28
N GLN A 276 -2.01 11.31 0.79
CA GLN A 276 -1.70 10.02 0.15
C GLN A 276 -0.82 10.21 -1.09
N GLN A 277 -0.97 11.31 -1.82
CA GLN A 277 -0.11 11.63 -2.97
C GLN A 277 1.31 11.96 -2.53
N ALA A 278 1.47 12.73 -1.44
CA ALA A 278 2.76 13.02 -0.84
C ALA A 278 3.45 11.75 -0.32
N GLU A 279 2.71 10.88 0.38
CA GLU A 279 3.17 9.57 0.86
C GLU A 279 3.62 8.66 -0.30
N LEU A 280 2.87 8.66 -1.41
CA LEU A 280 3.22 7.89 -2.60
C LEU A 280 4.55 8.36 -3.22
N TYR A 281 4.81 9.68 -3.23
CA TYR A 281 6.09 10.22 -3.67
C TYR A 281 7.24 9.91 -2.71
N GLU A 282 7.00 9.91 -1.39
CA GLU A 282 7.98 9.44 -0.40
C GLU A 282 8.41 8.00 -0.69
N HIS A 283 7.44 7.11 -0.90
CA HIS A 283 7.72 5.71 -1.22
C HIS A 283 8.51 5.57 -2.52
N LEU A 284 8.15 6.29 -3.58
CA LEU A 284 8.92 6.24 -4.84
C LEU A 284 10.34 6.77 -4.65
N ALA A 285 10.53 7.87 -3.91
CA ALA A 285 11.85 8.44 -3.62
C ALA A 285 12.74 7.46 -2.84
N PHE A 286 12.18 6.63 -1.97
CA PHE A 286 12.93 5.60 -1.24
C PHE A 286 13.55 4.54 -2.17
N PHE A 287 12.83 4.12 -3.21
CA PHE A 287 13.30 3.09 -4.16
C PHE A 287 14.13 3.66 -5.31
N GLU A 288 14.21 4.98 -5.48
CA GLU A 288 14.94 5.61 -6.57
C GLU A 288 16.45 5.68 -6.25
N LYS A 289 17.28 5.13 -7.15
CA LYS A 289 18.74 5.11 -6.98
C LYS A 289 19.43 6.39 -7.44
N ASN A 290 18.88 7.05 -8.46
CA ASN A 290 19.49 8.24 -9.03
C ASN A 290 19.11 9.46 -8.18
N ILE A 291 20.13 10.18 -7.68
CA ILE A 291 19.95 11.33 -6.78
C ILE A 291 19.17 12.47 -7.45
N ASP A 292 19.33 12.70 -8.75
CA ASP A 292 18.59 13.73 -9.47
C ASP A 292 17.11 13.38 -9.58
N ASN A 293 16.80 12.12 -9.90
CA ASN A 293 15.43 11.63 -9.90
C ASN A 293 14.81 11.71 -8.51
N GLN A 294 15.54 11.25 -7.49
CA GLN A 294 15.10 11.27 -6.09
C GLN A 294 14.81 12.72 -5.64
N TYR A 295 15.69 13.66 -5.99
CA TYR A 295 15.48 15.09 -5.73
C TYR A 295 14.24 15.63 -6.46
N SER A 296 14.06 15.29 -7.74
CA SER A 296 12.87 15.71 -8.51
C SER A 296 11.58 15.18 -7.90
N ILE A 297 11.57 13.92 -7.44
CA ILE A 297 10.43 13.29 -6.79
C ILE A 297 10.12 13.98 -5.46
N GLN A 298 11.14 14.20 -4.61
CA GLN A 298 10.97 14.90 -3.33
C GLN A 298 10.53 16.35 -3.51
N LYS A 299 10.97 17.02 -4.56
CA LYS A 299 10.49 18.36 -4.91
C LYS A 299 8.99 18.35 -5.23
N ARG A 300 8.52 17.38 -6.03
CA ARG A 300 7.08 17.22 -6.31
C ARG A 300 6.27 16.95 -5.05
N ARG A 301 6.83 16.19 -4.10
CA ARG A 301 6.22 15.98 -2.77
C ARG A 301 6.10 17.30 -2.01
N ALA A 302 7.16 18.10 -1.97
CA ALA A 302 7.15 19.43 -1.34
C ALA A 302 6.09 20.34 -1.98
N ASP A 303 6.02 20.42 -3.31
CA ASP A 303 5.07 21.26 -4.04
C ASP A 303 3.61 20.94 -3.66
N ILE A 304 3.28 19.65 -3.48
CA ILE A 304 1.94 19.21 -3.06
C ILE A 304 1.62 19.67 -1.64
N LEU A 305 2.56 19.49 -0.71
CA LEU A 305 2.40 19.89 0.69
C LEU A 305 2.33 21.41 0.84
N GLU A 306 3.10 22.17 0.07
CA GLU A 306 3.04 23.64 0.03
C GLU A 306 1.71 24.13 -0.51
N THR A 307 1.22 23.53 -1.60
CA THR A 307 -0.10 23.83 -2.16
C THR A 307 -1.19 23.57 -1.11
N LEU A 308 -1.14 22.41 -0.45
CA LEU A 308 -2.10 22.05 0.60
C LEU A 308 -2.05 23.00 1.81
N ASN A 309 -0.85 23.36 2.26
CA ASN A 309 -0.65 24.33 3.34
C ASN A 309 -1.20 25.72 2.97
N SER A 310 -1.04 26.15 1.72
CA SER A 310 -1.58 27.43 1.24
C SER A 310 -3.12 27.44 1.28
N LEU A 311 -3.76 26.33 0.89
CA LEU A 311 -5.21 26.17 0.94
C LEU A 311 -5.71 26.14 2.39
N LEU A 312 -5.04 25.38 3.27
CA LEU A 312 -5.44 25.28 4.68
C LEU A 312 -5.31 26.58 5.46
N LYS A 313 -4.35 27.45 5.11
CA LYS A 313 -4.24 28.79 5.71
C LYS A 313 -5.47 29.67 5.46
N THR A 314 -6.24 29.37 4.42
CA THR A 314 -7.48 30.09 4.11
C THR A 314 -8.69 29.53 4.88
N CYS A 315 -8.53 28.40 5.57
CA CYS A 315 -9.58 27.76 6.37
C CYS A 315 -9.25 27.84 7.86
N ASP A 316 -10.15 28.44 8.65
CA ASP A 316 -9.91 28.73 10.08
C ASP A 316 -9.94 27.52 11.04
N ASN A 317 -10.19 26.30 10.56
CA ASN A 317 -10.73 25.25 11.44
C ASN A 317 -9.84 24.04 11.79
N ASP A 318 -8.66 23.84 11.19
CA ASP A 318 -7.87 22.62 11.46
C ASP A 318 -6.38 22.87 11.75
N MET A 319 -6.09 23.51 12.90
CA MET A 319 -4.71 23.73 13.39
C MET A 319 -3.90 22.43 13.48
N THR A 320 -4.52 21.30 13.85
CA THR A 320 -3.85 20.00 13.94
C THR A 320 -3.31 19.54 12.59
N ILE A 321 -4.14 19.62 11.54
CA ILE A 321 -3.77 19.20 10.19
C ILE A 321 -2.67 20.12 9.64
N GLN A 322 -2.75 21.43 9.93
CA GLN A 322 -1.69 22.37 9.55
C GLN A 322 -0.35 22.04 10.21
N ILE A 323 -0.34 21.71 11.51
CA ILE A 323 0.88 21.29 12.22
C ILE A 323 1.47 20.03 11.58
N ASP A 324 0.64 19.05 11.25
CA ASP A 324 1.09 17.82 10.61
C ASP A 324 1.71 18.07 9.23
N ILE A 325 1.10 18.93 8.41
CA ILE A 325 1.63 19.29 7.10
C ILE A 325 2.93 20.09 7.22
N ILE A 326 3.03 21.03 8.17
CA ILE A 326 4.26 21.78 8.41
C ILE A 326 5.39 20.84 8.85
N ARG A 327 5.08 19.88 9.71
CA ARG A 327 6.04 18.85 10.15
C ARG A 327 6.50 18.00 8.97
N GLU A 328 5.58 17.53 8.13
CA GLU A 328 5.93 16.75 6.94
C GLU A 328 6.74 17.58 5.94
N LEU A 329 6.36 18.83 5.68
CA LEU A 329 7.09 19.73 4.80
C LEU A 329 8.51 19.97 5.32
N SER A 330 8.68 20.16 6.63
CA SER A 330 10.00 20.31 7.26
C SER A 330 10.87 19.08 7.04
N GLN A 331 10.29 17.88 7.16
CA GLN A 331 10.99 16.63 6.89
C GLN A 331 11.44 16.54 5.43
N VAL A 332 10.57 16.90 4.46
CA VAL A 332 10.92 16.91 3.03
C VAL A 332 12.06 17.91 2.75
N GLN A 333 12.04 19.08 3.37
CA GLN A 333 13.11 20.08 3.18
C GLN A 333 14.47 19.58 3.73
N LEU A 334 14.47 18.86 4.86
CA LEU A 334 15.67 18.21 5.38
C LEU A 334 16.19 17.12 4.43
N GLU A 335 15.30 16.34 3.84
CA GLU A 335 15.65 15.31 2.84
C GLU A 335 16.23 15.95 1.57
N LEU A 336 15.63 17.01 1.05
CA LEU A 336 16.14 17.76 -0.10
C LEU A 336 17.53 18.36 0.18
N MET A 337 17.74 18.90 1.38
CA MET A 337 19.05 19.42 1.80
C MET A 337 20.10 18.30 1.85
N ALA A 338 19.74 17.13 2.38
CA ALA A 338 20.62 15.96 2.39
C ALA A 338 21.01 15.52 0.97
N LEU A 339 20.07 15.50 0.02
CA LEU A 339 20.34 15.18 -1.37
C LEU A 339 21.25 16.21 -2.04
N ASN A 340 21.05 17.51 -1.78
CA ASN A 340 21.94 18.56 -2.29
C ASN A 340 23.38 18.39 -1.78
N LEU A 341 23.55 18.07 -0.49
CA LEU A 341 24.88 17.78 0.07
C LEU A 341 25.52 16.56 -0.60
N GLN A 342 24.75 15.50 -0.87
CA GLN A 342 25.25 14.33 -1.60
C GLN A 342 25.66 14.65 -3.04
N LYS A 343 24.92 15.53 -3.74
CA LYS A 343 25.29 16.00 -5.09
C LYS A 343 26.61 16.76 -5.07
N LEU A 344 26.73 17.76 -4.18
CA LEU A 344 27.95 18.55 -4.03
C LEU A 344 29.16 17.66 -3.72
N TRP A 345 29.00 16.63 -2.89
CA TRP A 345 30.07 15.68 -2.60
C TRP A 345 30.48 14.82 -3.80
N ARG A 346 29.53 14.40 -4.65
CA ARG A 346 29.87 13.68 -5.89
C ARG A 346 30.64 14.57 -6.87
N GLU A 347 30.26 15.83 -6.97
CA GLU A 347 30.97 16.81 -7.80
C GLU A 347 32.38 17.10 -7.26
N GLU A 348 32.52 17.27 -5.94
CA GLU A 348 33.81 17.52 -5.28
C GLU A 348 34.72 16.28 -5.34
N SER A 349 34.18 15.07 -5.22
CA SER A 349 34.96 13.83 -5.36
C SER A 349 35.41 13.61 -6.81
N GLN A 350 34.55 13.83 -7.80
CA GLN A 350 34.94 13.75 -9.21
C GLN A 350 36.04 14.78 -9.54
N THR A 351 35.86 16.05 -9.15
CA THR A 351 36.87 17.10 -9.38
C THR A 351 38.18 16.85 -8.63
N ASN A 352 38.13 16.30 -7.41
CA ASN A 352 39.34 15.90 -6.69
C ASN A 352 40.06 14.72 -7.38
N VAL A 353 39.35 13.74 -7.95
CA VAL A 353 39.98 12.66 -8.74
C VAL A 353 40.69 13.22 -9.98
N PHE A 354 40.02 14.09 -10.74
CA PHE A 354 40.64 14.75 -11.91
C PHE A 354 41.86 15.60 -11.54
N ASN A 355 41.81 16.29 -10.40
CA ASN A 355 42.95 17.06 -9.91
C ASN A 355 44.10 16.17 -9.42
N ILE A 356 43.82 15.00 -8.84
CA ILE A 356 44.85 14.03 -8.44
C ILE A 356 45.56 13.46 -9.68
N ASP A 357 44.82 13.12 -10.74
CA ASP A 357 45.43 12.63 -11.98
C ASP A 357 46.26 13.73 -12.67
N SER A 358 45.74 14.96 -12.74
CA SER A 358 46.49 16.12 -13.24
C SER A 358 47.70 16.47 -12.37
N ASP A 359 47.58 16.36 -11.04
CA ASP A 359 48.68 16.59 -10.11
C ASP A 359 49.72 15.47 -10.25
N ALA A 360 49.31 14.21 -10.41
CA ALA A 360 50.19 13.07 -10.65
C ALA A 360 50.95 13.21 -11.96
N ASP A 361 50.27 13.60 -13.05
CA ASP A 361 50.91 13.90 -14.33
C ASP A 361 51.88 15.09 -14.22
N SER A 362 51.52 16.14 -13.47
CA SER A 362 52.43 17.27 -13.22
C SER A 362 53.65 16.86 -12.38
N ILE A 363 53.48 15.94 -11.42
CA ILE A 363 54.54 15.44 -10.56
C ILE A 363 55.46 14.52 -11.35
N ILE A 364 54.92 13.62 -12.16
CA ILE A 364 55.68 12.74 -13.08
C ILE A 364 56.50 13.60 -14.04
N ASN A 365 55.89 14.60 -14.67
CA ASN A 365 56.60 15.55 -15.55
C ASN A 365 57.65 16.38 -14.80
N SER A 366 57.43 16.69 -13.51
CA SER A 366 58.41 17.42 -12.68
C SER A 366 59.56 16.53 -12.19
N LEU A 367 59.34 15.22 -12.04
CA LEU A 367 60.37 14.25 -11.66
C LEU A 367 61.32 13.94 -12.82
N ASP A 368 60.83 14.02 -14.06
CA ASP A 368 61.65 13.96 -15.27
C ASP A 368 62.48 15.23 -15.50
N SER A 369 62.17 16.33 -14.81
CA SER A 369 62.95 17.57 -14.82
C SER A 369 63.67 17.77 -13.48
N GLU A 370 64.95 17.44 -13.41
CA GLU A 370 65.80 17.60 -12.21
C GLU A 370 65.66 18.99 -11.54
N SER A 371 64.76 19.14 -10.56
CA SER A 371 64.83 20.24 -9.60
C SER A 371 64.11 19.92 -8.28
N ASN A 372 64.91 19.69 -7.24
CA ASN A 372 64.47 19.52 -5.86
C ASN A 372 63.99 20.85 -5.24
N LYS A 373 62.68 21.08 -5.08
CA LYS A 373 62.15 22.06 -4.10
C LYS A 373 60.83 21.64 -3.42
N THR A 374 60.98 21.31 -2.13
CA THR A 374 60.08 21.51 -0.97
C THR A 374 58.57 21.17 -1.07
N LEU A 375 58.24 20.02 -0.48
CA LEU A 375 56.93 19.36 -0.36
C LEU A 375 56.02 19.90 0.78
N THR A 376 56.17 21.16 1.22
CA THR A 376 55.64 21.61 2.53
C THR A 376 54.38 22.48 2.48
N GLU A 377 54.02 23.10 1.35
CA GLU A 377 52.76 23.88 1.25
C GLU A 377 51.54 23.02 0.90
N LYS A 378 51.71 21.93 0.13
CA LYS A 378 50.59 21.05 -0.29
C LYS A 378 49.97 20.26 0.89
N THR A 379 50.72 20.02 1.96
CA THR A 379 50.26 19.24 3.15
C THR A 379 49.36 20.04 4.10
N LEU A 380 49.44 21.37 4.13
CA LEU A 380 48.62 22.21 5.01
C LEU A 380 47.17 22.35 4.52
N HIS A 381 46.94 22.36 3.20
CA HIS A 381 45.61 22.45 2.61
C HIS A 381 44.76 21.17 2.78
N ALA A 382 45.41 20.03 3.07
CA ALA A 382 44.75 18.77 3.41
C ALA A 382 44.19 18.76 4.85
N SER A 383 44.82 19.49 5.77
CA SER A 383 44.41 19.52 7.19
C SER A 383 43.10 20.27 7.42
N SER A 384 42.89 21.39 6.72
CA SER A 384 41.64 22.17 6.77
C SER A 384 40.44 21.43 6.17
N LYS A 385 40.65 20.68 5.07
CA LYS A 385 39.64 19.79 4.47
C LYS A 385 39.17 18.70 5.46
N ASN A 386 40.10 18.12 6.24
CA ASN A 386 39.79 17.11 7.25
C ASN A 386 38.95 17.63 8.44
N MET A 387 39.08 18.92 8.79
CA MET A 387 38.30 19.50 9.91
C MET A 387 36.85 19.82 9.52
N PHE A 388 36.62 20.24 8.26
CA PHE A 388 35.28 20.41 7.73
C PHE A 388 34.54 19.07 7.58
N LEU A 389 35.25 18.04 7.08
CA LEU A 389 34.78 16.65 7.04
C LEU A 389 34.28 16.15 8.41
N ARG A 390 35.08 16.31 9.48
CA ARG A 390 34.67 15.89 10.84
C ARG A 390 33.46 16.64 11.40
N ARG A 391 33.31 17.94 11.09
CA ARG A 391 32.16 18.73 11.55
C ARG A 391 30.88 18.37 10.79
N MET A 392 31.01 17.99 9.53
CA MET A 392 29.90 17.54 8.69
C MET A 392 29.47 16.11 9.03
N GLU A 393 30.42 15.20 9.28
CA GLU A 393 30.18 13.83 9.80
C GLU A 393 29.32 13.86 11.08
N ALA A 394 29.57 14.83 11.97
CA ALA A 394 28.78 15.04 13.17
C ALA A 394 27.33 15.51 12.85
N ALA A 395 27.13 16.37 11.85
CA ALA A 395 25.81 16.86 11.46
C ALA A 395 24.95 15.79 10.76
N THR A 396 25.54 14.97 9.88
CA THR A 396 24.85 13.83 9.27
C THR A 396 24.57 12.70 10.27
N SER A 397 25.44 12.50 11.26
CA SER A 397 25.19 11.59 12.40
C SER A 397 23.99 12.04 13.25
N ILE A 398 23.80 13.35 13.40
CA ILE A 398 22.62 13.94 14.07
C ILE A 398 21.34 13.69 13.26
N ASN A 399 21.37 13.83 11.92
CA ASN A 399 20.22 13.52 11.07
C ASN A 399 19.86 12.02 11.08
N GLY A 400 20.85 11.13 11.04
CA GLY A 400 20.62 9.68 11.18
C GLY A 400 20.06 9.30 12.56
N LYS A 401 20.47 9.99 13.63
CA LYS A 401 19.89 9.84 14.97
C LYS A 401 18.49 10.45 15.11
N LEU A 402 18.21 11.58 14.46
CA LEU A 402 16.87 12.18 14.38
C LEU A 402 15.90 11.29 13.61
N PHE A 403 16.36 10.67 12.52
CA PHE A 403 15.59 9.67 11.79
C PHE A 403 15.29 8.43 12.67
N ARG A 404 16.28 7.95 13.46
CA ARG A 404 16.06 6.89 14.48
C ARG A 404 15.05 7.29 15.56
N LEU A 405 15.03 8.55 15.99
CA LEU A 405 14.06 9.05 16.97
C LEU A 405 12.66 9.20 16.36
N SER A 406 12.55 9.58 15.08
CA SER A 406 11.27 9.63 14.35
C SER A 406 10.66 8.24 14.14
N GLY A 407 11.48 7.20 14.00
CA GLY A 407 11.03 5.80 13.92
C GLY A 407 10.69 5.15 15.27
N GLN A 408 11.07 5.77 16.39
CA GLN A 408 10.74 5.32 17.75
C GLN A 408 9.51 6.04 18.34
N LEU A 409 9.12 7.18 17.76
CA LEU A 409 7.81 7.75 17.99
C LEU A 409 6.80 6.88 17.22
N VAL A 410 5.89 6.24 17.96
CA VAL A 410 4.75 5.50 17.38
C VAL A 410 4.17 6.33 16.23
N PRO A 411 4.25 5.87 14.98
CA PRO A 411 3.61 6.57 13.89
C PRO A 411 2.12 6.31 14.05
N GLN A 412 1.39 7.23 14.70
CA GLN A 412 0.01 7.41 14.29
C GLN A 412 0.07 7.88 12.85
N THR A 413 -0.05 6.93 11.94
CA THR A 413 -0.18 7.22 10.52
C THR A 413 -1.41 8.11 10.31
N PRO A 414 -1.44 9.02 9.33
CA PRO A 414 -2.66 9.77 9.01
C PRO A 414 -3.85 8.84 8.70
N SER A 415 -3.58 7.58 8.33
CA SER A 415 -4.59 6.53 8.14
C SER A 415 -5.25 5.99 9.43
N GLU A 416 -4.72 6.30 10.61
CA GLU A 416 -5.38 6.01 11.89
C GLU A 416 -6.38 7.11 12.30
N LEU A 417 -6.39 8.25 11.61
CA LEU A 417 -7.49 9.21 11.63
C LEU A 417 -8.62 8.72 10.70
N SER A 418 -9.05 7.47 10.87
CA SER A 418 -10.40 7.12 10.47
C SER A 418 -11.34 7.76 11.48
N PHE A 419 -12.15 8.71 11.03
CA PHE A 419 -13.31 9.20 11.77
C PHE A 419 -14.01 8.01 12.46
N GLU A 420 -13.93 7.95 13.79
CA GLU A 420 -14.81 7.10 14.58
C GLU A 420 -16.24 7.59 14.31
N PHE A 421 -16.93 6.91 13.40
CA PHE A 421 -18.38 6.97 13.37
C PHE A 421 -18.88 6.33 14.66
N SER A 422 -19.12 7.18 15.65
CA SER A 422 -19.97 6.90 16.80
C SER A 422 -21.24 6.21 16.29
N SER A 423 -21.44 4.97 16.73
CA SER A 423 -22.70 4.29 16.57
C SER A 423 -23.76 5.08 17.33
N MET A 424 -24.57 5.86 16.63
CA MET A 424 -25.87 6.25 17.15
C MET A 424 -26.68 4.97 17.33
N LYS A 425 -26.89 4.61 18.61
CA LYS A 425 -27.96 3.72 19.04
C LYS A 425 -29.29 4.28 18.53
N VAL A 426 -30.04 3.44 17.84
CA VAL A 426 -31.50 3.39 17.97
C VAL A 426 -31.83 2.00 18.51
#